data_AF-A2SMG1-F1
#
_entry.id   AF-A2SMG1-F1
#
_cell.length_a   1.000
_cell.length_b   1.000
_cell.length_c   1.000
_cell.angle_alpha   90.00
_cell.angle_beta   90.00
_cell.angle_gamma   90.00
#
_symmetry.space_group_name_H-M   'P 1'
#
loop_
_entity.id
_entity.type
_entity.pdbx_description
1 polymer ?
#
loop_
_entity_poly.entity_id
_entity_poly.type
_entity_poly.pdbx_seq_one_letter_code
_entity_poly.pdbx_strand_id
1 'polypeptide(L)'
;MIPAWTVNAWPSALWQPGRDAPLHFVHLGTHVSTRLNKDWPSMGQTVWGGRAGDSAAGISWDWIEVSEGIIAIADPMMMITNLRLLGREGEVLTAHEVAPHLNGLVHRLPWQAEVSRALEQTQHTLPRPAVPFAGITSKSLSAGAGGWLT
;
A
#
# COMPACT_ATOMS: atom_id res chain seq x y z
N MET A 1 6.12 11.75 1.82
CA MET A 1 5.97 10.56 0.95
C MET A 1 6.15 10.98 -0.50
N ILE A 2 6.43 10.05 -1.42
CA ILE A 2 6.34 10.29 -2.86
C ILE A 2 4.95 9.82 -3.31
N PRO A 3 4.05 10.71 -3.75
CA PRO A 3 2.77 10.30 -4.28
C PRO A 3 2.93 9.45 -5.55
N ALA A 4 2.08 8.43 -5.72
CA ALA A 4 2.08 7.56 -6.89
C ALA A 4 2.05 8.32 -8.23
N TRP A 5 1.26 9.40 -8.29
CA TRP A 5 1.12 10.22 -9.48
C TRP A 5 2.42 10.93 -9.91
N THR A 6 3.39 11.13 -9.01
CA THR A 6 4.65 11.81 -9.34
C THR A 6 5.47 11.03 -10.37
N VAL A 7 5.28 9.71 -10.47
CA VAL A 7 5.92 8.89 -11.52
C VAL A 7 5.55 9.39 -12.91
N ASN A 8 4.31 9.87 -13.14
CA ASN A 8 3.89 10.42 -14.43
C ASN A 8 4.60 11.72 -14.82
N ALA A 9 5.17 12.43 -13.85
CA ALA A 9 5.92 13.65 -14.12
C ALA A 9 7.39 13.37 -14.48
N TRP A 10 7.85 12.12 -14.40
CA TRP A 10 9.22 11.77 -14.77
C TRP A 10 9.38 11.70 -16.30
N PRO A 11 10.56 12.04 -16.84
CA PRO A 11 10.82 11.90 -18.28
C PRO A 11 10.56 10.46 -18.75
N SER A 12 9.99 10.29 -19.95
CA SER A 12 9.76 8.96 -20.50
C SER A 12 11.06 8.17 -20.61
N ALA A 13 11.04 6.95 -20.08
CA ALA A 13 12.18 6.04 -20.09
C ALA A 13 11.91 4.87 -21.03
N LEU A 14 12.73 4.70 -22.06
CA LEU A 14 12.61 3.58 -22.99
C LEU A 14 13.18 2.31 -22.36
N TRP A 15 12.50 1.19 -22.56
CA TRP A 15 13.00 -0.11 -22.11
C TRP A 15 12.50 -1.23 -23.02
N GLN A 16 13.40 -2.07 -23.52
CA GLN A 16 13.11 -3.21 -24.38
C GLN A 16 13.39 -4.52 -23.63
N PRO A 17 12.34 -5.24 -23.17
CA PRO A 17 12.50 -6.51 -22.46
C PRO A 17 13.33 -7.52 -23.26
N GLY A 18 14.32 -8.12 -22.61
CA GLY A 18 15.20 -9.15 -23.21
C GLY A 18 16.36 -8.60 -24.04
N ARG A 19 16.36 -7.31 -24.39
CA ARG A 19 17.51 -6.63 -25.01
C ARG A 19 18.23 -5.74 -24.01
N ASP A 20 17.48 -4.91 -23.28
CA ASP A 20 18.03 -4.00 -22.28
C ASP A 20 18.30 -4.72 -20.96
N ALA A 21 19.17 -4.12 -20.14
CA ALA A 21 19.46 -4.63 -18.81
C ALA A 21 18.17 -4.75 -17.96
N PRO A 22 18.09 -5.74 -17.06
CA PRO A 22 16.99 -5.83 -16.12
C PRO A 22 16.86 -4.56 -15.28
N LEU A 23 15.62 -4.11 -15.09
CA LEU A 23 15.34 -2.97 -14.24
C LEU A 23 15.54 -3.35 -12.77
N HIS A 24 16.39 -2.58 -12.09
CA HIS A 24 16.61 -2.69 -10.65
C HIS A 24 15.83 -1.57 -9.95
N PHE A 25 14.69 -1.91 -9.36
CA PHE A 25 13.89 -0.98 -8.58
C PHE A 25 14.09 -1.15 -7.09
N VAL A 26 14.15 -0.01 -6.41
CA VAL A 26 14.12 0.09 -4.95
C VAL A 26 12.80 0.68 -4.50
N HIS A 27 12.41 0.36 -3.27
CA HIS A 27 11.23 0.94 -2.65
C HIS A 27 11.43 2.44 -2.40
N LEU A 28 10.48 3.26 -2.84
CA LEU A 28 10.50 4.70 -2.64
C LEU A 28 9.47 5.17 -1.61
N GLY A 29 8.40 4.38 -1.42
CA GLY A 29 7.42 4.64 -0.38
C GLY A 29 6.15 3.84 -0.55
N THR A 30 5.45 3.64 0.58
CA THR A 30 4.12 3.06 0.62
C THR A 30 3.19 4.01 1.36
N HIS A 31 2.01 4.23 0.80
CA HIS A 31 0.93 4.95 1.43
C HIS A 31 -0.17 3.96 1.80
N VAL A 32 -0.65 4.04 3.04
CA VAL A 32 -1.86 3.35 3.50
C VAL A 32 -2.98 4.36 3.50
N SER A 33 -4.03 4.11 2.72
CA SER A 33 -5.20 4.97 2.66
C SER A 33 -5.98 4.92 3.98
N THR A 34 -6.50 6.07 4.41
CA THR A 34 -7.39 6.14 5.57
C THR A 34 -8.63 5.29 5.33
N ARG A 35 -8.90 4.35 6.24
CA ARG A 35 -10.14 3.56 6.22
C ARG A 35 -11.33 4.42 6.63
N LEU A 36 -12.30 4.56 5.72
CA LEU A 36 -13.57 5.23 6.00
C LEU A 36 -14.54 4.35 6.81
N ASN A 37 -14.40 3.02 6.68
CA ASN A 37 -15.12 2.02 7.44
C ASN A 37 -14.13 0.93 7.89
N LYS A 38 -14.27 0.45 9.14
CA LYS A 38 -13.44 -0.64 9.68
C LYS A 38 -13.62 -1.96 8.93
N ASP A 39 -14.80 -2.16 8.34
CA ASP A 39 -15.10 -3.35 7.55
C ASP A 39 -14.49 -3.30 6.14
N TRP A 40 -13.96 -2.15 5.73
CA TRP A 40 -13.29 -2.03 4.44
C TRP A 40 -11.86 -2.57 4.52
N PRO A 41 -11.39 -3.26 3.48
CA PRO A 41 -10.03 -3.76 3.43
C PRO A 41 -9.03 -2.61 3.51
N SER A 42 -7.87 -2.86 4.13
CA SER A 42 -6.74 -1.94 4.02
C SER A 42 -6.35 -1.83 2.55
N MET A 43 -6.06 -0.62 2.10
CA MET A 43 -5.64 -0.39 0.72
C MET A 43 -4.71 0.81 0.65
N GLY A 44 -4.05 0.98 -0.48
CA GLY A 44 -3.19 2.12 -0.68
C GLY A 44 -2.32 1.97 -1.92
N GLN A 45 -1.18 2.63 -1.90
CA GLN A 45 -0.26 2.72 -3.03
C GLN A 45 1.15 2.36 -2.62
N THR A 46 1.92 1.78 -3.53
CA THR A 46 3.36 1.57 -3.34
C THR A 46 4.11 2.05 -4.57
N VAL A 47 5.21 2.76 -4.34
CA VAL A 47 6.02 3.42 -5.38
C VAL A 47 7.42 2.84 -5.36
N TRP A 48 7.89 2.48 -6.55
CA TRP A 48 9.18 1.88 -6.79
C TRP A 48 9.91 2.62 -7.90
N GLY A 49 11.22 2.71 -7.81
CA GLY A 49 11.99 3.38 -8.84
C GLY A 49 13.46 3.00 -8.88
N GLY A 50 14.10 3.37 -9.97
CA GLY A 50 15.48 3.06 -10.29
C GLY A 50 15.86 3.69 -11.62
N ARG A 51 16.57 2.94 -12.46
CA ARG A 51 17.04 3.43 -13.77
C ARG A 51 16.69 2.46 -14.90
N ALA A 52 16.40 3.03 -16.06
CA ALA A 52 16.36 2.35 -17.34
C ALA A 52 17.37 3.06 -18.26
N GLY A 53 18.55 2.45 -18.44
CA GLY A 53 19.70 3.13 -19.03
C GLY A 53 20.05 4.41 -18.26
N ASP A 54 20.02 5.55 -18.96
CA ASP A 54 20.34 6.84 -18.38
C ASP A 54 19.15 7.60 -17.77
N SER A 55 17.94 7.08 -17.96
CA SER A 55 16.71 7.71 -17.49
C SER A 55 16.27 7.16 -16.13
N ALA A 56 15.71 8.04 -15.30
CA ALA A 56 14.97 7.63 -14.12
C ALA A 56 13.73 6.83 -14.56
N ALA A 57 13.48 5.71 -13.92
CA ALA A 57 12.35 4.82 -14.21
C ALA A 57 11.60 4.52 -12.93
N GLY A 58 10.26 4.61 -13.00
CA GLY A 58 9.39 4.44 -11.86
C GLY A 58 8.15 3.63 -12.21
N ILE A 59 7.63 2.95 -11.22
CA ILE A 59 6.37 2.22 -11.30
C ILE A 59 5.63 2.35 -9.96
N SER A 60 4.33 2.50 -10.03
CA SER A 60 3.44 2.53 -8.88
C SER A 60 2.15 1.79 -9.19
N TRP A 61 1.58 1.16 -8.17
CA TRP A 61 0.29 0.48 -8.27
C TRP A 61 -0.48 0.56 -6.96
N ASP A 62 -1.78 0.34 -7.06
CA ASP A 62 -2.66 0.21 -5.92
C ASP A 62 -2.59 -1.23 -5.37
N TRP A 63 -2.65 -1.36 -4.05
CA TRP A 63 -2.71 -2.64 -3.35
C TRP A 63 -3.92 -2.70 -2.42
N ILE A 64 -4.36 -3.92 -2.12
CA ILE A 64 -5.48 -4.21 -1.24
C ILE A 64 -5.17 -5.43 -0.38
N GLU A 65 -5.52 -5.35 0.90
CA GLU A 65 -5.47 -6.48 1.84
C GLU A 65 -6.80 -7.24 1.75
N VAL A 66 -6.82 -8.35 1.02
CA VAL A 66 -8.04 -9.13 0.76
C VAL A 66 -8.45 -10.00 1.94
N SER A 67 -7.48 -10.34 2.79
CA SER A 67 -7.64 -11.04 4.06
C SER A 67 -6.45 -10.69 4.95
N GLU A 68 -6.52 -10.98 6.25
CA GLU A 68 -5.46 -10.65 7.21
C GLU A 68 -4.09 -11.15 6.72
N GLY A 69 -3.18 -10.20 6.47
CA GLY A 69 -1.83 -10.48 5.97
C GLY A 69 -1.74 -10.91 4.49
N ILE A 70 -2.86 -11.06 3.79
CA ILE A 70 -2.92 -11.40 2.36
C ILE A 70 -3.09 -10.12 1.55
N ILE A 71 -1.97 -9.63 1.03
CA ILE A 71 -1.90 -8.40 0.24
C ILE A 71 -1.81 -8.74 -1.25
N ALA A 72 -2.67 -8.14 -2.05
CA ALA A 72 -2.75 -8.32 -3.49
C ALA A 72 -2.62 -6.99 -4.25
N ILE A 73 -2.25 -7.09 -5.53
CA ILE A 73 -2.39 -5.97 -6.47
C ILE A 73 -3.88 -5.73 -6.67
N ALA A 74 -4.34 -4.48 -6.51
CA ALA A 74 -5.76 -4.16 -6.58
C ALA A 74 -6.29 -4.26 -8.03
N ASP A 75 -5.49 -3.80 -8.99
CA ASP A 75 -5.79 -3.90 -10.42
C ASP A 75 -4.49 -4.17 -11.22
N PRO A 76 -4.29 -5.39 -11.73
CA PRO A 76 -3.11 -5.76 -12.53
C PRO A 76 -2.96 -5.00 -13.85
N MET A 77 -4.02 -4.34 -14.34
CA MET A 77 -4.02 -3.56 -15.57
C MET A 77 -3.73 -2.08 -15.33
N MET A 78 -3.89 -1.61 -14.08
CA MET A 78 -3.74 -0.20 -13.72
C MET A 78 -2.45 0.02 -12.93
N MET A 79 -1.35 0.13 -13.67
CA MET A 79 -0.04 0.53 -13.12
C MET A 79 0.37 1.88 -13.70
N ILE A 80 0.84 2.76 -12.83
CA ILE A 80 1.37 4.07 -13.20
C ILE A 80 2.87 3.92 -13.45
N THR A 81 3.34 4.25 -14.65
CA THR A 81 4.77 4.21 -14.98
C THR A 81 5.13 5.26 -16.03
N ASN A 82 6.36 5.76 -15.98
CA ASN A 82 6.97 6.56 -17.05
C ASN A 82 7.74 5.70 -18.06
N LEU A 83 7.70 4.37 -17.92
CA LEU A 83 8.31 3.46 -18.87
C LEU A 83 7.52 3.41 -20.18
N ARG A 84 8.25 3.44 -21.29
CA ARG A 84 7.76 3.22 -22.65
C ARG A 84 8.40 1.94 -23.14
N LEU A 85 7.63 0.85 -23.09
CA LEU A 85 8.15 -0.47 -23.44
C LEU A 85 8.21 -0.63 -24.96
N LEU A 86 9.31 -1.22 -25.43
CA LEU A 86 9.53 -1.53 -26.83
C LEU A 86 9.42 -3.03 -27.07
N GLY A 87 8.77 -3.40 -28.18
CA GLY A 87 8.72 -4.78 -28.67
C GLY A 87 10.03 -5.18 -29.35
N ARG A 88 10.05 -6.33 -30.03
CA ARG A 88 11.30 -6.90 -30.58
C ARG A 88 11.87 -6.06 -31.72
N GLU A 89 11.00 -5.45 -32.52
CA GLU A 89 11.38 -4.63 -33.68
C GLU A 89 11.55 -3.14 -33.30
N GLY A 90 11.44 -2.80 -32.00
CA GLY A 90 11.58 -1.43 -31.49
C GLY A 90 10.29 -0.61 -31.56
N GLU A 91 9.17 -1.23 -31.89
CA GLU A 91 7.83 -0.66 -31.84
C GLU A 91 7.39 -0.39 -30.39
N VAL A 92 6.63 0.69 -30.15
CA VAL A 92 6.08 0.96 -28.83
C VAL A 92 4.91 0.01 -28.58
N LEU A 93 4.99 -0.74 -27.48
CA LEU A 93 3.96 -1.69 -27.07
C LEU A 93 2.68 -0.97 -26.60
N THR A 94 1.54 -1.58 -26.86
CA THR A 94 0.25 -1.15 -26.34
C THR A 94 0.13 -1.42 -24.83
N ALA A 95 -0.84 -0.78 -24.16
CA ALA A 95 -1.08 -1.00 -22.73
C ALA A 95 -1.32 -2.49 -22.38
N HIS A 96 -2.03 -3.23 -23.24
CA HIS A 96 -2.29 -4.66 -23.02
C HIS A 96 -1.03 -5.51 -23.15
N GLU A 97 -0.14 -5.17 -24.08
CA GLU A 97 1.15 -5.86 -24.24
C GLU A 97 2.13 -5.50 -23.13
N VAL A 98 2.08 -4.27 -22.62
CA VAL A 98 2.88 -3.79 -21.49
C VAL A 98 2.51 -4.49 -20.18
N ALA A 99 1.22 -4.73 -19.93
CA ALA A 99 0.74 -5.21 -18.64
C ALA A 99 1.44 -6.50 -18.14
N PRO A 100 1.62 -7.57 -18.93
CA PRO A 100 2.36 -8.75 -18.48
C PRO A 100 3.81 -8.46 -18.07
N HIS A 101 4.49 -7.55 -18.76
CA HIS A 101 5.86 -7.16 -18.41
C HIS A 101 5.93 -6.42 -17.08
N LEU A 102 5.01 -5.49 -16.85
CA LEU A 102 4.94 -4.75 -15.59
C LEU A 102 4.55 -5.66 -14.42
N ASN A 103 3.54 -6.53 -14.60
CA ASN A 103 3.19 -7.54 -13.61
C ASN A 103 4.38 -8.45 -13.27
N GLY A 104 5.11 -8.91 -14.29
CA GLY A 104 6.34 -9.69 -14.09
C GLY A 104 7.39 -8.93 -13.28
N LEU A 105 7.54 -7.61 -13.48
CA LEU A 105 8.42 -6.77 -12.66
C LEU A 105 7.93 -6.72 -11.20
N VAL A 106 6.66 -6.40 -10.99
CA VAL A 106 6.06 -6.30 -9.65
C VAL A 106 6.23 -7.59 -8.85
N HIS A 107 5.98 -8.75 -9.47
CA HIS A 107 6.12 -10.05 -8.82
C HIS A 107 7.54 -10.40 -8.36
N ARG A 108 8.58 -9.74 -8.89
CA ARG A 108 9.98 -9.93 -8.47
C ARG A 108 10.40 -8.99 -7.35
N LEU A 109 9.60 -7.97 -7.05
CA LEU A 109 9.91 -6.99 -6.01
C LEU A 109 9.43 -7.53 -4.65
N PRO A 110 10.14 -7.25 -3.54
CA PRO A 110 9.72 -7.64 -2.20
C PRO A 110 8.59 -6.74 -1.65
N TRP A 111 7.64 -6.36 -2.51
CA TRP A 111 6.72 -5.27 -2.24
C TRP A 111 5.67 -5.57 -1.18
N GLN A 112 5.24 -6.84 -1.05
CA GLN A 112 4.31 -7.22 0.02
C GLN A 112 4.92 -6.98 1.39
N ALA A 113 6.21 -7.27 1.58
CA ALA A 113 6.91 -7.00 2.84
C ALA A 113 6.95 -5.50 3.17
N GLU A 114 7.15 -4.66 2.15
CA GLU A 114 7.13 -3.20 2.31
C GLU A 114 5.74 -2.67 2.68
N VAL A 115 4.68 -3.25 2.10
CA VAL A 115 3.30 -2.92 2.45
C VAL A 115 2.96 -3.39 3.86
N SER A 116 3.31 -4.62 4.24
CA SER A 116 3.12 -5.12 5.61
C SER A 116 3.78 -4.22 6.64
N ARG A 117 5.03 -3.81 6.40
CA ARG A 117 5.75 -2.87 7.26
C ARG A 117 5.01 -1.53 7.41
N ALA A 118 4.45 -1.00 6.33
CA ALA A 118 3.68 0.25 6.37
C ALA A 118 2.34 0.09 7.12
N LEU A 119 1.68 -1.05 7.00
CA LEU A 119 0.46 -1.38 7.74
C LEU A 119 0.72 -1.42 9.25
N GLU A 120 1.79 -2.09 9.69
CA GLU A 120 2.20 -2.16 11.10
C GLU A 120 2.47 -0.78 11.67
N GLN A 121 3.24 0.06 10.96
CA GLN A 121 3.53 1.44 11.38
C GLN A 121 2.26 2.29 11.54
N THR A 122 1.28 2.10 10.66
CA THR A 122 0.00 2.81 10.72
C THR A 122 -0.80 2.38 11.96
N GLN A 123 -0.80 1.09 12.29
CA GLN A 123 -1.48 0.57 13.49
C GLN A 123 -0.84 1.09 14.79
N HIS A 124 0.49 1.20 14.84
CA HIS A 124 1.20 1.73 16.00
C HIS A 124 1.02 3.24 16.21
N THR A 125 0.68 3.99 15.15
CA THR A 125 0.51 5.45 15.20
C THR A 125 -0.92 5.85 15.63
N LEU A 126 -1.88 4.92 15.60
CA LEU A 126 -3.22 5.19 16.14
C LEU A 126 -3.13 5.35 17.67
N PRO A 127 -3.66 6.44 18.27
CA PRO A 127 -3.70 6.58 19.71
C PRO A 127 -4.47 5.40 20.31
N ARG A 128 -3.83 4.69 21.24
CA ARG A 128 -4.47 3.64 22.04
C ARG A 128 -5.81 4.20 22.55
N PRO A 129 -6.96 3.56 22.29
CA PRO A 129 -8.22 4.05 22.82
C PRO A 129 -8.06 4.24 24.32
N ALA A 130 -8.37 5.44 24.82
CA ALA A 130 -8.34 5.72 26.24
C ALA A 130 -9.18 4.66 26.93
N VAL A 131 -8.55 3.85 27.78
CA VAL A 131 -9.25 2.90 28.64
C VAL A 131 -10.29 3.73 29.39
N PRO A 132 -11.61 3.45 29.29
CA PRO A 132 -12.57 4.16 30.11
C PRO A 132 -12.17 3.88 31.55
N PHE A 133 -11.80 4.92 32.29
CA PHE A 133 -11.54 4.82 33.71
C PHE A 133 -12.88 4.45 34.34
N ALA A 134 -13.10 3.16 34.59
CA ALA A 134 -14.20 2.70 35.42
C ALA A 134 -13.93 3.24 36.82
N GLY A 135 -14.52 4.38 37.12
CA GLY A 135 -14.49 4.97 38.45
C GLY A 135 -15.04 3.94 39.43
N ILE A 136 -14.14 3.36 40.22
CA ILE A 136 -14.47 2.62 41.43
C ILE A 136 -15.05 3.65 42.40
N THR A 137 -16.39 3.78 42.45
CA THR A 137 -17.05 4.29 43.65
C THR A 137 -17.32 3.11 44.57
N SER A 138 -16.33 2.79 45.39
CA SER A 138 -16.57 2.05 46.62
C SER A 138 -17.41 2.92 47.54
N LYS A 139 -18.68 2.56 47.73
CA LYS A 139 -19.39 2.81 48.99
C LYS A 139 -20.07 1.52 49.42
N SER A 140 -19.37 0.80 50.28
CA SER A 140 -19.89 -0.29 51.08
C SER A 140 -21.01 0.20 52.01
N LEU A 141 -22.16 -0.45 51.88
CA LEU A 141 -23.13 -0.88 52.90
C LEU A 141 -23.05 -0.28 54.32
N SER A 142 -24.19 0.23 54.79
CA SER A 142 -24.68 -0.03 56.14
C SER A 142 -26.18 -0.26 56.10
N ALA A 143 -26.58 -1.51 56.34
CA ALA A 143 -27.94 -1.90 56.64
C ALA A 143 -28.35 -1.33 58.01
N GLY A 144 -29.54 -0.74 58.09
CA GLY A 144 -30.22 -0.37 59.32
C GLY A 144 -31.70 -0.68 59.15
N ALA A 145 -32.12 -1.80 59.72
CA ALA A 145 -33.50 -2.27 59.72
C ALA A 145 -34.38 -1.46 60.70
N GLY A 146 -35.68 -1.42 60.40
CA GLY A 146 -36.75 -0.94 61.26
C GLY A 146 -37.51 0.22 60.60
N GLY A 147 -38.81 0.20 60.34
CA GLY A 147 -39.86 -0.72 60.73
C GLY A 147 -41.19 0.07 60.73
N TRP A 148 -42.23 -0.57 60.20
CA TRP A 148 -43.66 -0.36 60.42
C TRP A 148 -44.41 0.79 59.70
N LEU A 149 -45.38 0.29 58.93
CA LEU A 149 -46.65 0.89 58.52
C LEU A 149 -47.37 1.57 59.69
N THR A 150 -47.88 2.78 59.43
CA THR A 150 -49.32 3.15 59.42
C THR A 150 -49.47 4.52 58.77
#